data_AF-A0A523XWZ2-F1
#
_entry.id   AF-A0A523XWZ2-F1
#
_cell.length_a   1.000
_cell.length_b   1.000
_cell.length_c   1.000
_cell.angle_alpha   90.00
_cell.angle_beta   90.00
_cell.angle_gamma   90.00
#
_symmetry.space_group_name_H-M   'P 1'
#
loop_
_entity.id
_entity.type
_entity.pdbx_description
1 polymer ?
#
loop_
_entity_poly.entity_id
_entity_poly.type
_entity_poly.pdbx_seq_one_letter_code
_entity_poly.pdbx_strand_id
1 'polypeptide(L)' 'MTEVLMRFPGGWEWIIILIVVLLIFGPGRLSKIAGEIGRGIREFRSGIQGDDDEQSPTDVSESQEGDK' A
#
# COMPACT_ATOMS: atom_id res chain seq x y z
N MET A 1 24.13 9.51 -25.96
CA MET A 1 22.66 9.73 -26.02
C MET A 1 21.96 8.54 -26.70
N THR A 2 22.37 7.31 -26.36
CA THR A 2 21.79 6.03 -26.85
C THR A 2 21.90 4.95 -25.77
N GLU A 3 22.02 5.34 -24.49
CA GLU A 3 22.26 4.42 -23.35
C GLU A 3 21.09 4.35 -22.35
N VAL A 4 19.91 4.80 -22.77
CA VAL A 4 18.71 4.82 -21.91
C VAL A 4 17.63 3.87 -22.43
N LEU A 5 17.67 3.48 -23.71
CA LEU A 5 16.62 2.69 -24.34
C LEU A 5 16.69 1.18 -24.02
N MET A 6 17.86 0.70 -23.55
CA MET A 6 18.03 -0.64 -22.97
C MET A 6 18.10 -0.61 -21.43
N ARG A 7 17.94 0.59 -20.84
CA ARG A 7 17.76 0.84 -19.40
C ARG A 7 16.27 0.75 -19.04
N PHE A 8 15.51 -0.11 -19.73
CA PHE A 8 14.32 -0.66 -19.12
C PHE A 8 14.83 -1.65 -18.09
N PRO A 9 14.74 -1.30 -16.80
CA PRO A 9 15.21 -2.19 -15.78
C PRO A 9 14.44 -3.50 -15.93
N GLY A 10 15.11 -4.63 -15.80
CA GLY A 10 14.39 -5.89 -15.64
C GLY A 10 13.37 -5.75 -14.51
N GLY A 11 12.36 -6.62 -14.47
CA GLY A 11 11.38 -6.60 -13.38
C GLY A 11 12.02 -6.58 -11.96
N TRP A 12 13.29 -7.01 -11.84
CA TRP A 12 14.05 -7.00 -10.61
C TRP A 12 14.44 -5.62 -10.08
N GLU A 13 14.76 -4.65 -10.91
CA GLU A 13 15.11 -3.32 -10.41
C GLU A 13 13.88 -2.59 -9.83
N TRP A 14 12.67 -2.88 -10.31
CA TRP A 14 11.44 -2.39 -9.68
C TRP A 14 11.31 -2.88 -8.23
N ILE A 15 11.70 -4.12 -7.96
CA ILE A 15 11.76 -4.68 -6.60
C ILE A 15 12.80 -3.94 -5.75
N ILE A 16 13.98 -3.64 -6.29
CA ILE A 16 15.02 -2.89 -5.56
C ILE A 16 14.52 -1.49 -5.21
N ILE A 17 13.87 -0.79 -6.15
CA ILE A 17 13.29 0.53 -5.91
C ILE A 17 12.21 0.47 -4.83
N LEU A 18 11.34 -0.54 -4.86
CA LEU A 18 10.30 -0.74 -3.85
C LEU A 18 10.90 -0.94 -2.46
N ILE A 19 11.97 -1.73 -2.34
CA ILE A 19 12.69 -1.94 -1.07
C ILE A 19 13.28 -0.62 -0.56
N VAL A 20 13.93 0.18 -1.42
CA VAL A 20 14.51 1.48 -1.01
C VAL A 20 13.42 2.45 -0.53
N VAL A 21 12.29 2.52 -1.22
CA VAL A 21 11.13 3.34 -0.81
C VAL A 21 10.61 2.84 0.55
N LEU A 22 10.49 1.54 0.74
CA LEU A 22 10.03 0.96 2.00
C LEU A 22 10.98 1.25 3.17
N LEU A 23 12.30 1.33 2.92
CA LEU A 23 13.28 1.70 3.95
C LEU A 23 13.18 3.19 4.33
N ILE A 24 12.94 4.08 3.37
CA ILE A 24 12.81 5.53 3.62
C ILE A 24 11.51 5.85 4.35
N PHE A 25 10.38 5.30 3.87
CA PHE A 25 9.06 5.59 4.43
C PHE A 25 8.71 4.68 5.61
N GLY A 26 9.31 3.50 5.69
CA GLY A 26 8.99 2.45 6.64
C GLY A 26 7.73 1.66 6.24
N PRO A 27 7.66 0.35 6.54
CA PRO A 27 6.47 -0.46 6.25
C PRO A 27 5.23 0.02 6.99
N GLY A 28 5.37 0.50 8.23
CA GLY A 28 4.23 0.95 9.04
C GLY A 28 3.49 2.16 8.46
N ARG A 29 4.21 3.15 7.91
CA ARG A 29 3.57 4.33 7.30
C ARG A 29 2.86 3.98 6.00
N LEU A 30 3.48 3.14 5.16
CA LEU A 30 2.89 2.70 3.91
C LEU A 30 1.65 1.83 4.15
N SER A 31 1.70 0.90 5.11
CA SER A 31 0.55 0.07 5.49
C SER A 31 -0.60 0.89 6.10
N LYS A 32 -0.31 1.92 6.89
CA LYS A 32 -1.33 2.82 7.45
C LYS A 32 -2.08 3.57 6.35
N ILE A 33 -1.33 4.21 5.43
CA ILE A 33 -1.91 4.95 4.31
C ILE A 33 -2.67 4.01 3.36
N ALA A 34 -2.10 2.84 3.06
CA ALA A 34 -2.77 1.84 2.23
C ALA A 34 -4.04 1.30 2.90
N GLY A 35 -4.08 1.17 4.23
CA GLY A 35 -5.27 0.80 4.98
C GLY A 35 -6.37 1.86 4.90
N GLU A 36 -6.02 3.14 5.07
CA GLU A 36 -6.97 4.27 4.94
C GLU A 36 -7.52 4.37 3.51
N ILE A 37 -6.65 4.27 2.50
CA ILE A 37 -7.06 4.27 1.08
C ILE A 37 -7.89 3.02 0.75
N GLY A 38 -7.51 1.85 1.25
CA GLY A 38 -8.20 0.58 0.99
C GLY A 38 -9.62 0.58 1.54
N ARG A 39 -9.84 1.16 2.72
CA ARG A 39 -11.19 1.34 3.30
C ARG A 39 -12.04 2.26 2.40
N GLY A 40 -11.51 3.41 1.97
CA GLY A 40 -12.24 4.31 1.07
C GLY A 40 -12.57 3.70 -0.28
N ILE A 41 -11.66 2.93 -0.88
CA ILE A 41 -11.92 2.20 -2.13
C ILE A 41 -12.99 1.13 -1.92
N ARG A 42 -12.97 0.44 -0.77
CA ARG A 42 -13.96 -0.59 -0.44
C ARG A 42 -15.35 0.01 -0.29
N GLU A 43 -15.49 1.10 0.46
CA GLU A 43 -16.76 1.83 0.62
C GLU A 43 -17.28 2.36 -0.71
N PHE A 44 -16.38 2.92 -1.54
CA PHE A 44 -16.73 3.37 -2.90
C PHE A 44 -17.22 2.22 -3.78
N ARG A 45 -16.56 1.06 -3.71
CA ARG A 45 -16.95 -0.13 -4.47
C ARG A 45 -18.29 -0.68 -3.98
N SER A 46 -18.50 -0.79 -2.67
CA SER A 46 -19.78 -1.21 -2.07
C SER A 46 -20.93 -0.29 -2.47
N GLY A 47 -20.71 1.03 -2.44
CA GLY A 47 -21.73 2.01 -2.86
C GLY A 47 -22.09 1.93 -4.35
N ILE A 48 -21.18 1.46 -5.21
CA ILE A 48 -21.45 1.24 -6.65
C ILE A 48 -22.08 -0.14 -6.91
N GLN A 49 -21.71 -1.17 -6.14
CA GLN A 49 -22.20 -2.53 -6.35
C GLN A 49 -23.62 -2.76 -5.81
N GLY A 50 -24.11 -1.91 -4.90
CA GLY A 50 -25.39 -2.12 -4.23
C GLY A 50 -25.27 -3.11 -3.07
N ASP A 51 -26.13 -2.95 -2.07
CA ASP A 51 -26.07 -3.45 -0.68
C ASP A 51 -25.95 -4.98 -0.44
N ASP A 52 -25.61 -5.80 -1.44
CA ASP A 52 -25.66 -7.26 -1.32
C ASP A 52 -24.38 -7.91 -0.76
N ASP A 53 -23.30 -7.15 -0.54
CA ASP A 53 -22.01 -7.67 -0.04
C ASP A 53 -21.59 -7.01 1.30
N GLU A 54 -22.44 -7.15 2.32
CA GLU A 54 -22.08 -6.77 3.69
C GLU A 54 -21.23 -7.85 4.35
N GLN A 55 -19.91 -7.60 4.47
CA GLN A 55 -19.06 -7.95 5.62
C GLN A 55 -17.58 -7.64 5.35
N SER A 56 -16.97 -6.80 6.18
CA SER A 56 -15.82 -7.23 7.00
C SER A 56 -15.31 -6.07 7.87
N PRO A 57 -15.11 -6.31 9.19
CA PRO A 57 -14.41 -5.39 10.07
C PRO A 57 -12.91 -5.48 9.76
N THR A 58 -12.21 -4.37 9.75
CA THR A 58 -10.75 -4.41 9.79
C THR A 58 -10.29 -3.22 10.60
N ASP A 59 -10.47 -3.34 11.91
CA ASP A 59 -9.67 -2.66 12.91
C ASP A 59 -8.20 -3.07 12.68
N VAL A 60 -7.39 -2.10 12.28
CA VAL A 60 -5.93 -2.19 12.35
C VAL A 60 -5.47 -0.78 12.62
N SER A 61 -5.47 -0.41 13.90
CA SER A 61 -4.37 0.36 14.48
C SER A 61 -4.59 0.55 15.99
N GLU A 62 -4.36 -0.49 16.78
CA GLU A 62 -3.77 -0.32 18.11
C GLU A 62 -2.46 -1.11 18.16
N SER A 63 -1.38 -0.44 17.75
CA SER A 63 -0.05 -0.70 18.32
C SER A 63 0.27 0.52 19.19
N GLN A 64 -0.29 0.50 20.40
CA GLN A 64 0.21 1.24 21.54
C GLN A 64 1.62 0.77 21.90
N GLU A 65 2.34 1.66 22.57
CA GLU A 65 3.48 1.39 23.44
C GLU A 65 4.85 1.14 22.79
N GLY A 66 5.52 2.25 22.46
CA GLY A 66 6.92 2.36 22.85
C GLY A 66 6.98 2.82 24.30
N ASP A 67 7.21 1.90 25.24
CA ASP A 67 7.80 2.21 26.55
C ASP A 67 8.50 0.97 27.11
N LYS A 68 9.84 1.01 27.09
CA LYS A 68 10.72 0.38 28.07
C LYS A 68 12.07 1.08 28.03
#